data_AF-A0A6I9WJY8-F1
#
_entry.id   AF-A0A6I9WJY8-F1
#
_cell.length_a   1.000
_cell.length_b   1.000
_cell.length_c   1.000
_cell.angle_alpha   90.00
_cell.angle_beta   90.00
_cell.angle_gamma   90.00
#
_symmetry.space_group_name_H-M   'P 1'
#
loop_
_entity.id
_entity.type
_entity.pdbx_description
1 polymer ?
#
loop_
_entity_poly.entity_id
_entity_poly.type
_entity_poly.pdbx_seq_one_letter_code
_entity_poly.pdbx_strand_id
1 'polypeptide(L)'
;MNRNIVLATIVVLILALSTVYAEVVHWTPCPAESEERIVQCIIHEVRVDPCREAEERKPCSLKRGRNASISFDYTADFSGNALSSRAYWASELVDLPFLGMPLDACTSTVCPASPGQRQIYSVILHISKKFPARTYDLKWKLWNEQEQECCFMFQIKLVK
;
A
#
# COMPACT_ATOMS: atom_id res chain seq x y z
N MET A 1 -10.58 -6.81 48.38
CA MET A 1 -10.73 -6.34 46.99
C MET A 1 -11.79 -7.21 46.33
N ASN A 2 -12.90 -6.64 45.87
CA ASN A 2 -14.10 -7.39 45.51
C ASN A 2 -13.88 -8.18 44.20
N ARG A 3 -14.16 -9.49 44.18
CA ARG A 3 -13.96 -10.38 43.02
C ARG A 3 -14.63 -9.85 41.75
N ASN A 4 -15.77 -9.17 41.91
CA ASN A 4 -16.53 -8.55 40.82
C ASN A 4 -15.83 -7.30 40.25
N ILE A 5 -15.08 -6.55 41.08
CA ILE A 5 -14.30 -5.38 40.63
C ILE A 5 -13.09 -5.84 39.82
N VAL A 6 -12.41 -6.91 40.25
CA VAL A 6 -11.26 -7.48 39.51
C VAL A 6 -11.69 -8.05 38.16
N LEU A 7 -12.85 -8.73 38.11
CA LEU A 7 -13.41 -9.23 36.85
C LEU A 7 -13.82 -8.09 35.91
N ALA A 8 -14.46 -7.03 36.44
CA ALA A 8 -14.82 -5.87 35.66
C ALA A 8 -13.60 -5.13 35.10
N THR A 9 -12.52 -4.98 35.87
CA THR A 9 -11.30 -4.33 35.38
C THR A 9 -10.58 -5.13 34.30
N ILE A 10 -10.56 -6.46 34.41
CA ILE A 10 -9.95 -7.34 33.38
C ILE A 10 -10.74 -7.26 32.06
N VAL A 11 -12.08 -7.28 32.11
CA VAL A 11 -12.92 -7.19 30.90
C VAL A 11 -12.76 -5.84 30.18
N VAL A 12 -12.69 -4.73 30.93
CA VAL A 12 -12.46 -3.39 30.36
C VAL A 12 -11.08 -3.28 29.69
N LEU A 13 -10.04 -3.89 30.27
CA LEU A 13 -8.68 -3.91 29.69
C LEU A 13 -8.60 -4.72 28.38
N ILE A 14 -9.36 -5.82 28.26
CA ILE A 14 -9.39 -6.65 27.04
C ILE A 14 -10.13 -5.94 25.89
N LEU A 15 -11.21 -5.20 26.19
CA LEU A 15 -11.95 -4.42 25.18
C LEU A 15 -11.20 -3.20 24.66
N ALA A 16 -10.28 -2.63 25.46
CA ALA A 16 -9.47 -1.48 25.06
C ALA A 16 -8.30 -1.82 24.13
N LEU A 17 -8.03 -3.11 23.88
CA LEU A 17 -6.94 -3.61 23.04
C LEU A 17 -7.38 -3.89 21.59
N SER A 18 -8.43 -3.27 21.09
CA SER A 18 -8.73 -3.30 19.65
C SER A 18 -7.66 -2.50 18.89
N THR A 19 -6.50 -3.11 18.69
CA THR A 19 -5.45 -2.61 17.82
C THR A 19 -5.99 -2.61 16.40
N VAL A 20 -6.22 -1.43 15.84
CA VAL A 20 -6.43 -1.25 14.40
C VAL A 20 -5.08 -1.53 13.74
N TYR A 21 -4.82 -2.78 13.39
CA TYR A 21 -3.62 -3.15 12.65
C TYR A 21 -3.93 -3.02 11.16
N ALA A 22 -3.09 -2.31 10.41
CA ALA A 22 -3.18 -2.34 8.97
C ALA A 22 -2.84 -3.75 8.48
N GLU A 23 -3.71 -4.35 7.67
CA GLU A 23 -3.57 -5.76 7.31
C GLU A 23 -2.58 -5.94 6.16
N VAL A 24 -1.66 -6.89 6.32
CA VAL A 24 -0.63 -7.22 5.32
C VAL A 24 -1.28 -8.02 4.20
N VAL A 25 -1.27 -7.48 2.99
CA VAL A 25 -1.89 -8.10 1.81
C VAL A 25 -0.91 -9.00 1.08
N HIS A 26 -1.46 -9.98 0.35
CA HIS A 26 -0.66 -10.73 -0.62
C HIS A 26 -0.31 -9.83 -1.81
N TRP A 27 0.96 -9.84 -2.21
CA TRP A 27 1.50 -9.08 -3.32
C TRP A 27 2.51 -9.94 -4.10
N THR A 28 2.78 -9.55 -5.34
CA THR A 28 3.78 -10.17 -6.21
C THR A 28 4.71 -9.12 -6.80
N PRO A 29 5.97 -9.44 -7.12
CA PRO A 29 6.80 -8.53 -7.89
C PRO A 29 6.15 -8.26 -9.26
N CYS A 30 6.45 -7.11 -9.86
CA CYS A 30 6.07 -6.89 -11.25
C CYS A 30 6.75 -7.93 -12.16
N PRO A 31 6.11 -8.35 -13.27
CA PRO A 31 6.77 -9.13 -14.29
C PRO A 31 8.07 -8.44 -14.72
N ALA A 32 9.10 -9.22 -15.02
CA ALA A 32 10.28 -8.70 -15.69
C ALA A 32 9.87 -8.27 -17.10
N GLU A 33 9.41 -7.03 -17.26
CA GLU A 33 9.11 -6.47 -18.57
C GLU A 33 10.42 -6.18 -19.32
N SER A 34 10.37 -6.37 -20.64
CA SER A 34 11.47 -6.18 -21.57
C SER A 34 12.16 -4.82 -21.41
N GLU A 35 13.38 -4.86 -20.90
CA GLU A 35 14.52 -3.98 -21.18
C GLU A 35 14.49 -2.49 -20.78
N GLU A 36 13.36 -1.87 -20.40
CA GLU A 36 13.39 -0.42 -20.16
C GLU A 36 13.58 0.03 -18.70
N ARG A 37 13.21 -0.77 -17.69
CA ARG A 37 13.31 -0.33 -16.28
C ARG A 37 13.85 -1.40 -15.35
N ILE A 38 14.92 -1.05 -14.65
CA ILE A 38 15.62 -1.93 -13.73
C ILE A 38 14.92 -1.83 -12.37
N VAL A 39 14.28 -2.92 -11.94
CA VAL A 39 13.77 -3.04 -10.57
C VAL A 39 14.98 -3.13 -9.63
N GLN A 40 15.22 -2.06 -8.87
CA GLN A 40 16.40 -1.88 -8.02
C GLN A 40 15.98 -1.65 -6.57
N CYS A 41 15.01 -2.43 -6.11
CA CYS A 41 14.59 -2.38 -4.73
C CYS A 41 13.95 -3.69 -4.28
N ILE A 42 13.92 -3.89 -2.97
CA ILE A 42 13.24 -4.99 -2.31
C ILE A 42 11.97 -4.45 -1.66
N ILE A 43 10.82 -5.03 -2.02
CA ILE A 43 9.56 -4.84 -1.30
C ILE A 43 9.47 -5.91 -0.22
N HIS A 44 9.25 -5.49 1.03
CA HIS A 44 9.19 -6.41 2.17
C HIS A 44 7.76 -6.78 2.52
N GLU A 45 6.88 -5.78 2.55
CA GLU A 45 5.47 -5.97 2.88
C GLU A 45 4.63 -4.84 2.30
N VAL A 46 3.37 -5.15 2.03
CA VAL A 46 2.35 -4.22 1.54
C VAL A 46 1.17 -4.31 2.49
N ARG A 47 0.65 -3.18 2.94
CA ARG A 47 -0.46 -3.09 3.88
C ARG A 47 -1.56 -2.19 3.32
N VAL A 48 -2.80 -2.61 3.51
CA VAL A 48 -3.99 -1.86 3.12
C VAL A 48 -4.91 -1.74 4.33
N ASP A 49 -5.39 -0.54 4.62
CA ASP A 49 -6.36 -0.30 5.67
C ASP A 49 -7.58 0.48 5.13
N PRO A 50 -8.81 -0.03 5.32
CA PRO A 50 -9.17 -1.33 5.92
C PRO A 50 -9.03 -2.51 4.93
N CYS A 51 -8.68 -3.73 5.39
CA CYS A 51 -8.60 -4.93 4.54
C CYS A 51 -8.73 -6.27 5.29
N ARG A 52 -9.86 -6.52 5.97
CA ARG A 52 -10.07 -7.78 6.73
C ARG A 52 -9.94 -9.04 5.89
N GLU A 53 -10.17 -8.89 4.59
CA GLU A 53 -10.02 -9.96 3.60
C GLU A 53 -8.59 -10.48 3.45
N ALA A 54 -7.58 -9.72 3.89
CA ALA A 54 -6.18 -10.12 3.82
C ALA A 54 -5.88 -11.41 4.60
N GLU A 55 -6.56 -11.67 5.72
CA GLU A 55 -6.42 -12.91 6.51
C GLU A 55 -6.73 -14.16 5.67
N GLU A 56 -7.65 -14.02 4.71
CA GLU A 56 -8.07 -15.06 3.79
C GLU A 56 -7.36 -14.98 2.42
N ARG A 57 -6.34 -14.12 2.29
CA ARG A 57 -5.64 -13.80 1.03
C ARG A 57 -6.57 -13.33 -0.10
N LYS A 58 -7.68 -12.68 0.26
CA LYS A 58 -8.64 -12.12 -0.70
C LYS A 58 -8.34 -10.64 -0.97
N PRO A 59 -8.70 -10.11 -2.15
CA PRO A 59 -8.56 -8.68 -2.45
C PRO A 59 -9.36 -7.82 -1.46
N CYS A 60 -8.76 -6.72 -1.01
CA CYS A 60 -9.40 -5.78 -0.09
C CYS A 60 -10.64 -5.14 -0.70
N SER A 61 -11.78 -5.15 0.01
CA SER A 61 -12.99 -4.46 -0.46
C SER A 61 -12.97 -2.99 -0.06
N LEU A 62 -12.55 -2.12 -0.97
CA LEU A 62 -12.46 -0.68 -0.71
C LEU A 62 -13.71 0.06 -1.22
N LYS A 63 -14.34 0.82 -0.32
CA LYS A 63 -15.55 1.59 -0.64
C LYS A 63 -15.23 2.83 -1.44
N ARG A 64 -15.92 3.02 -2.56
CA ARG A 64 -15.79 4.25 -3.35
C ARG A 64 -16.37 5.45 -2.59
N GLY A 65 -15.76 6.61 -2.77
CA GLY A 65 -16.03 7.84 -2.03
C GLY A 65 -15.52 7.83 -0.59
N ARG A 66 -14.68 6.86 -0.22
CA ARG A 66 -14.05 6.76 1.10
C ARG A 66 -12.53 6.79 0.96
N ASN A 67 -11.89 7.06 2.09
CA ASN A 67 -10.43 7.01 2.18
C ASN A 67 -10.00 5.58 2.52
N ALA A 68 -8.88 5.17 1.95
CA ALA A 68 -8.13 3.98 2.34
C ALA A 68 -6.65 4.36 2.50
N SER A 69 -5.98 3.73 3.45
CA SER A 69 -4.53 3.86 3.60
C SER A 69 -3.84 2.72 2.87
N ILE A 70 -2.77 3.02 2.15
CA ILE A 70 -1.90 2.03 1.52
C ILE A 70 -0.47 2.37 1.93
N SER A 71 0.25 1.38 2.42
CA SER A 71 1.64 1.53 2.82
C SER A 71 2.46 0.31 2.45
N PHE A 72 3.76 0.49 2.26
CA PHE A 72 4.68 -0.61 2.01
C PHE A 72 6.06 -0.28 2.54
N ASP A 73 6.79 -1.32 2.90
CA ASP A 73 8.19 -1.22 3.30
C ASP A 73 9.06 -1.58 2.12
N TYR A 74 10.05 -0.74 1.85
CA TYR A 74 10.99 -0.95 0.75
C TYR A 74 12.43 -0.71 1.20
N THR A 75 13.37 -1.37 0.52
CA THR A 75 14.79 -1.04 0.57
C THR A 75 15.24 -0.76 -0.85
N ALA A 76 15.59 0.49 -1.13
CA ALA A 76 16.12 0.90 -2.42
C ALA A 76 17.61 0.52 -2.54
N ASP A 77 18.04 0.16 -3.75
CA ASP A 77 19.46 0.03 -4.12
C ASP A 77 19.97 1.30 -4.83
N PHE A 78 19.11 2.32 -4.95
CA PHE A 78 19.37 3.60 -5.57
C PHE A 78 19.25 4.76 -4.57
N SER A 79 19.88 5.88 -4.89
CA SER A 79 19.68 7.15 -4.21
C SER A 79 18.74 8.05 -5.02
N GLY A 80 18.13 9.04 -4.38
CA GLY A 80 17.29 10.02 -5.07
C GLY A 80 16.81 11.11 -4.12
N ASN A 81 17.00 12.37 -4.48
CA ASN A 81 16.55 13.50 -3.66
C ASN A 81 15.05 13.74 -3.83
N ALA A 82 14.54 13.48 -5.03
CA ALA A 82 13.12 13.41 -5.33
C ALA A 82 12.72 11.97 -5.63
N LEU A 83 11.56 11.58 -5.14
CA LEU A 83 10.92 10.32 -5.48
C LEU A 83 9.54 10.60 -6.07
N SER A 84 9.17 9.81 -7.06
CA SER A 84 7.82 9.80 -7.63
C SER A 84 7.13 8.47 -7.38
N SER A 85 5.82 8.50 -7.17
CA SER A 85 5.02 7.29 -6.90
C SER A 85 3.69 7.32 -7.62
N ARG A 86 3.26 6.16 -8.14
CA ARG A 86 1.96 6.02 -8.80
C ARG A 86 1.49 4.57 -8.81
N ALA A 87 0.20 4.40 -8.54
CA ALA A 87 -0.53 3.16 -8.81
C ALA A 87 -1.14 3.19 -10.21
N TYR A 88 -1.13 2.06 -10.89
CA TYR A 88 -1.76 1.83 -12.17
C TYR A 88 -2.69 0.63 -12.07
N TRP A 89 -3.82 0.66 -12.78
CA TRP A 89 -4.57 -0.53 -13.07
C TRP A 89 -3.91 -1.23 -14.25
N ALA A 90 -3.31 -2.40 -13.99
CA ALA A 90 -2.73 -3.25 -15.00
C ALA A 90 -3.82 -3.84 -15.90
N SER A 91 -3.68 -3.68 -17.21
CA SER A 91 -4.59 -4.26 -18.20
C SER A 91 -3.79 -4.84 -19.37
N GLU A 92 -4.40 -5.71 -20.16
CA GLU A 92 -3.74 -6.35 -21.31
C GLU A 92 -3.31 -5.36 -22.40
N LEU A 93 -3.95 -4.19 -22.48
CA LEU A 93 -3.69 -3.19 -23.52
C LEU A 93 -2.73 -2.10 -23.03
N VAL A 94 -3.05 -1.47 -21.90
CA VAL A 94 -2.28 -0.36 -21.33
C VAL A 94 -2.54 -0.22 -19.84
N ASP A 95 -1.49 0.09 -19.09
CA ASP A 95 -1.60 0.41 -17.68
C ASP A 95 -2.29 1.77 -17.50
N LEU A 96 -3.44 1.78 -16.83
CA LEU A 96 -4.23 2.98 -16.62
C LEU A 96 -3.90 3.61 -15.26
N PRO A 97 -3.41 4.86 -15.20
CA PRO A 97 -2.99 5.46 -13.94
C PRO A 97 -4.18 5.69 -13.00
N PHE A 98 -3.98 5.40 -11.72
CA PHE A 98 -4.91 5.76 -10.66
C PHE A 98 -4.80 7.26 -10.37
N LEU A 99 -5.75 8.03 -10.88
CA LEU A 99 -5.77 9.49 -10.72
C LEU A 99 -6.19 9.90 -9.30
N GLY A 100 -5.62 10.99 -8.80
CA GLY A 100 -5.91 11.54 -7.46
C GLY A 100 -4.88 11.22 -6.39
N MET A 101 -3.78 10.56 -6.76
CA MET A 101 -2.61 10.34 -5.91
C MET A 101 -1.54 11.42 -6.19
N PRO A 102 -0.91 12.02 -5.15
CA PRO A 102 0.24 12.90 -5.34
C PRO A 102 1.38 12.15 -6.05
N LEU A 103 1.95 12.75 -7.10
CA LEU A 103 3.10 12.15 -7.77
C LEU A 103 4.35 12.24 -6.91
N ASP A 104 4.55 13.36 -6.20
CA ASP A 104 5.66 13.56 -5.27
C ASP A 104 5.55 12.60 -4.07
N ALA A 105 6.39 11.58 -4.09
CA ALA A 105 6.43 10.54 -3.08
C ALA A 105 7.12 10.99 -1.79
N CYS A 106 7.91 12.07 -1.80
CA CYS A 106 8.58 12.59 -0.60
C CYS A 106 7.59 13.16 0.43
N THR A 107 6.33 13.36 0.03
CA THR A 107 5.22 13.67 0.95
C THR A 107 4.73 12.44 1.75
N SER A 108 5.12 11.24 1.31
CA SER A 108 4.61 9.94 1.78
C SER A 108 5.74 8.99 2.23
N THR A 109 7.00 9.35 2.01
CA THR A 109 8.19 8.63 2.48
C THR A 109 9.34 9.62 2.72
N VAL A 110 10.38 9.18 3.42
CA VAL A 110 11.55 10.02 3.71
C VAL A 110 12.41 10.16 2.46
N CYS A 111 12.78 11.39 2.12
CA CYS A 111 13.75 11.71 1.08
C CYS A 111 14.99 12.39 1.69
N PRO A 112 16.21 12.17 1.14
CA PRO A 112 16.49 11.32 -0.02
C PRO A 112 16.30 9.82 0.27
N ALA A 113 16.07 9.04 -0.79
CA ALA A 113 16.22 7.59 -0.73
C ALA A 113 17.69 7.25 -0.48
N SER A 114 17.94 6.32 0.45
CA SER A 114 19.29 5.87 0.79
C SER A 114 19.46 4.38 0.43
N PRO A 115 20.44 4.03 -0.42
CA PRO A 115 20.71 2.64 -0.75
C PRO A 115 20.90 1.75 0.47
N GLY A 116 20.28 0.57 0.48
CA GLY A 116 20.35 -0.41 1.56
C GLY A 116 19.59 -0.04 2.83
N GLN A 117 18.98 1.14 2.92
CA GLN A 117 18.15 1.53 4.06
C GLN A 117 16.71 1.08 3.86
N ARG A 118 16.14 0.40 4.87
CA ARG A 118 14.69 0.11 4.88
C ARG A 118 13.92 1.38 5.23
N GLN A 119 12.96 1.72 4.39
CA GLN A 119 12.09 2.89 4.50
C GLN A 119 10.63 2.47 4.36
N ILE A 120 9.72 3.32 4.82
CA ILE A 120 8.28 3.12 4.74
C ILE A 120 7.69 4.19 3.85
N TYR A 121 6.88 3.75 2.88
CA TYR A 121 5.98 4.61 2.13
C TYR A 121 4.57 4.47 2.69
N SER A 122 3.84 5.56 2.92
CA SER A 122 2.46 5.53 3.41
C SER A 122 1.64 6.69 2.85
N VAL A 123 0.48 6.37 2.27
CA VAL A 123 -0.42 7.36 1.68
C VAL A 123 -1.88 7.05 1.99
N ILE A 124 -2.67 8.10 2.23
CA ILE A 124 -4.13 8.01 2.31
C ILE A 124 -4.71 8.43 0.96
N LEU A 125 -5.45 7.54 0.31
CA LEU A 125 -6.07 7.78 -0.98
C LEU A 125 -7.57 7.95 -0.84
N HIS A 126 -8.11 9.01 -1.44
CA HIS A 126 -9.54 9.16 -1.65
C HIS A 126 -9.97 8.40 -2.91
N ILE A 127 -10.72 7.32 -2.74
CA ILE A 127 -11.15 6.48 -3.87
C ILE A 127 -12.34 7.15 -4.54
N SER A 128 -12.15 7.72 -5.73
CA SER A 128 -13.22 8.42 -6.43
C SER A 128 -14.42 7.51 -6.76
N LYS A 129 -15.64 8.04 -6.59
CA LYS A 129 -16.89 7.37 -7.04
C LYS A 129 -16.97 7.17 -8.55
N LYS A 130 -16.12 7.86 -9.32
CA LYS A 130 -16.03 7.71 -10.79
C LYS A 130 -15.39 6.39 -11.20
N PHE A 131 -14.60 5.76 -10.34
CA PHE A 131 -14.03 4.44 -10.66
C PHE A 131 -15.13 3.36 -10.69
N PRO A 132 -15.15 2.49 -11.72
CA PRO A 132 -16.04 1.33 -11.76
C PRO A 132 -15.91 0.42 -10.53
N ALA A 133 -17.03 -0.19 -10.12
CA ALA A 133 -17.00 -1.21 -9.07
C ALA A 133 -16.59 -2.56 -9.68
N ARG A 134 -15.35 -2.97 -9.46
CA ARG A 134 -14.75 -4.20 -9.99
C ARG A 134 -13.46 -4.53 -9.22
N THR A 135 -12.86 -5.66 -9.54
CA THR A 135 -11.50 -5.98 -9.12
C THR A 135 -10.49 -5.26 -10.02
N TYR A 136 -9.41 -4.77 -9.40
CA TYR A 136 -8.29 -4.10 -10.03
C TYR A 136 -7.01 -4.81 -9.64
N ASP A 137 -6.22 -5.17 -10.63
CA ASP A 137 -4.81 -5.53 -10.47
C ASP A 137 -4.01 -4.23 -10.42
N LEU A 138 -3.58 -3.83 -9.22
CA LEU A 138 -2.80 -2.63 -9.05
C LEU A 138 -1.33 -2.92 -9.27
N LYS A 139 -0.71 -2.26 -10.24
CA LYS A 139 0.75 -2.15 -10.39
C LYS A 139 1.19 -0.87 -9.69
N TRP A 140 1.97 -0.99 -8.63
CA TRP A 140 2.49 0.13 -7.87
C TRP A 140 3.95 0.38 -8.20
N LYS A 141 4.30 1.65 -8.45
CA LYS A 141 5.65 2.07 -8.79
C LYS A 141 6.12 3.19 -7.86
N LEU A 142 7.40 3.15 -7.48
CA LEU A 142 8.13 4.22 -6.80
C LEU A 142 9.49 4.35 -7.49
N TRP A 143 9.86 5.53 -7.96
CA TRP A 143 11.08 5.73 -8.76
C TRP A 143 11.78 7.06 -8.46
N ASN A 144 13.09 7.12 -8.72
CA ASN A 144 13.89 8.34 -8.62
C ASN A 144 13.96 9.09 -9.97
N GLU A 145 14.76 10.15 -10.03
CA GLU A 145 14.92 10.97 -11.23
C GLU A 145 15.67 10.26 -12.37
N GLN A 146 16.34 9.13 -12.08
CA GLN A 146 17.04 8.28 -13.04
C GLN A 146 16.22 7.06 -13.47
N GLU A 147 14.92 7.03 -13.13
CA GLU A 147 13.99 5.93 -13.43
C GLU A 147 14.38 4.57 -12.82
N GLN A 148 15.22 4.58 -11.79
CA GLN A 148 15.49 3.42 -10.94
C GLN A 148 14.29 3.22 -10.02
N GLU A 149 13.74 1.99 -9.98
CA GLU A 149 12.41 1.82 -9.40
C GLU A 149 12.20 0.60 -8.52
N CYS A 150 11.23 0.75 -7.63
CA CYS A 150 10.46 -0.32 -7.04
C CYS A 150 9.22 -0.62 -7.88
N CYS A 151 8.87 -1.90 -8.04
CA CYS A 151 7.62 -2.29 -8.67
C CYS A 151 7.03 -3.55 -8.02
N PHE A 152 5.76 -3.48 -7.63
CA PHE A 152 5.00 -4.62 -7.14
C PHE A 152 3.53 -4.55 -7.56
N MET A 153 2.83 -5.68 -7.43
CA MET A 153 1.43 -5.82 -7.77
C MET A 153 0.61 -6.44 -6.64
N PHE A 154 -0.62 -5.98 -6.47
CA PHE A 154 -1.61 -6.59 -5.57
C PHE A 154 -3.03 -6.26 -6.05
N GLN A 155 -4.03 -6.97 -5.53
CA GLN A 155 -5.41 -6.80 -5.94
C GLN A 155 -6.24 -6.01 -4.92
N ILE A 156 -7.10 -5.13 -5.42
CA ILE A 156 -8.20 -4.54 -4.65
C ILE A 156 -9.53 -4.74 -5.36
N LYS A 157 -10.63 -4.70 -4.60
CA LYS A 157 -11.98 -4.71 -5.12
C LYS A 157 -12.69 -3.42 -4.75
N LEU A 158 -13.08 -2.63 -5.74
CA LEU A 158 -13.88 -1.44 -5.50
C LEU A 158 -15.36 -1.80 -5.37
N VAL A 159 -15.97 -1.37 -4.26
CA VAL A 159 -17.38 -1.61 -3.95
C VAL A 159 -18.16 -0.30 -3.86
N LYS A 160 -19.50 -0.40 -3.74
CA LYS A 160 -20.38 0.76 -3.58
C LYS A 160 -20.16 1.46 -2.23
#